data_AF-A0A4C1U335-F1
#
_entry.id   AF-A0A4C1U335-F1
#
_cell.length_a   1.000
_cell.length_b   1.000
_cell.length_c   1.000
_cell.angle_alpha   90.00
_cell.angle_beta   90.00
_cell.angle_gamma   90.00
#
_symmetry.space_group_name_H-M   'P 1'
#
loop_
_entity.id
_entity.type
_entity.pdbx_description
1 polymer ?
#
loop_
_entity_poly.entity_id
_entity_poly.type
_entity_poly.pdbx_seq_one_letter_code
_entity_poly.pdbx_strand_id
1 'polypeptide(L)'
;MLKLPPLKENEIHFLSECVDCSKPIAEAIQSLQGEKDAYYACLLPELYRIQHVIKSVRMENLKYCSSLLDVIEENLDKRFKLFLQLESAGNDAILASVSHFMFKLKWVPKARKEYVKELVLFETRKINRSEKQKSEALNNVEDDIKKKVKR
;
A
#
# COMPACT_ATOMS: atom_id res chain seq x y z
N MET A 1 -21.66 14.33 -40.03
CA MET A 1 -20.20 14.14 -39.84
C MET A 1 -19.60 15.45 -39.36
N LEU A 2 -19.01 15.48 -38.16
CA LEU A 2 -18.31 16.66 -37.65
C LEU A 2 -17.04 16.89 -38.49
N LYS A 3 -16.92 18.04 -39.17
CA LYS A 3 -15.73 18.44 -39.94
C LYS A 3 -14.68 19.04 -39.00
N LEU A 4 -13.98 18.19 -38.25
CA LEU A 4 -12.87 18.62 -37.40
C LEU A 4 -11.54 18.51 -38.16
N PRO A 5 -10.60 19.47 -37.96
CA PRO A 5 -9.26 19.36 -38.50
C PRO A 5 -8.55 18.12 -37.89
N PRO A 6 -7.67 17.46 -38.66
CA PRO A 6 -6.88 16.35 -38.13
C PRO A 6 -5.91 16.84 -37.04
N LEU A 7 -5.63 15.96 -36.07
CA LEU A 7 -4.65 16.23 -35.03
C LEU A 7 -3.25 16.39 -35.65
N LYS A 8 -2.51 17.37 -35.17
CA LYS A 8 -1.12 17.60 -35.54
C LYS A 8 -0.22 16.61 -34.79
N GLU A 9 0.96 16.38 -35.35
CA GLU A 9 1.95 15.45 -34.78
C GLU A 9 2.34 15.81 -33.35
N ASN A 10 2.54 17.10 -33.04
CA ASN A 10 2.83 17.56 -31.68
C ASN A 10 1.67 17.33 -30.70
N GLU A 11 0.42 17.43 -31.17
CA GLU A 11 -0.77 17.13 -30.35
C GLU A 11 -0.86 15.63 -30.06
N ILE A 12 -0.54 14.79 -31.04
CA ILE A 12 -0.46 13.33 -30.86
C ILE A 12 0.63 12.97 -29.85
N HIS A 13 1.83 13.57 -29.95
CA HIS A 13 2.91 13.34 -28.98
C HIS A 13 2.53 13.80 -27.57
N PHE A 14 1.91 14.97 -27.43
CA PHE A 14 1.40 15.44 -26.14
C PHE A 14 0.40 14.44 -25.53
N LEU A 15 -0.55 13.94 -26.34
CA LEU A 15 -1.54 12.96 -25.87
C LEU A 15 -0.87 11.65 -25.44
N SER A 16 0.15 11.19 -26.17
CA SER A 16 0.93 10.00 -25.78
C SER A 16 1.57 10.19 -24.42
N GLU A 17 2.32 11.29 -24.22
CA GLU A 17 2.97 11.57 -22.93
C GLU A 17 1.94 11.70 -21.80
N CYS A 18 0.78 12.30 -22.07
CA CYS A 18 -0.28 12.43 -21.07
C CYS A 18 -0.81 11.06 -20.62
N VAL A 19 -0.98 10.13 -21.56
CA VAL A 19 -1.36 8.74 -21.28
C VAL A 19 -0.27 8.06 -20.44
N ASP A 20 1.00 8.19 -20.84
CA ASP A 20 2.13 7.56 -20.14
C ASP A 20 2.29 8.08 -18.71
N CYS A 21 2.13 9.40 -18.49
CA CYS A 21 2.16 10.00 -17.16
C CYS A 21 0.97 9.56 -16.28
N SER A 22 -0.20 9.35 -16.86
CA SER A 22 -1.43 9.01 -16.11
C SER A 22 -1.59 7.50 -15.86
N LYS A 23 -0.97 6.67 -16.70
CA LYS A 23 -1.06 5.21 -16.67
C LYS A 23 -0.76 4.57 -15.30
N PRO A 24 0.28 4.98 -14.55
CA PRO A 24 0.59 4.36 -13.26
C PRO A 24 -0.57 4.49 -12.25
N ILE A 25 -1.25 5.64 -12.26
CA ILE A 25 -2.41 5.90 -11.40
C ILE A 25 -3.60 5.08 -11.88
N ALA A 26 -3.89 5.07 -13.18
CA ALA A 26 -5.02 4.33 -13.74
C ALA A 26 -4.90 2.82 -13.44
N GLU A 27 -3.71 2.24 -13.62
CA GLU A 27 -3.43 0.84 -13.27
C GLU A 27 -3.58 0.58 -11.76
N ALA A 28 -3.10 1.50 -10.91
CA ALA A 28 -3.24 1.35 -9.48
C ALA A 28 -4.69 1.40 -9.03
N ILE A 29 -5.49 2.31 -9.60
CA ILE A 29 -6.92 2.36 -9.36
C ILE A 29 -7.58 1.04 -9.77
N GLN A 30 -7.27 0.54 -10.97
CA GLN A 30 -7.79 -0.74 -11.45
C GLN A 30 -7.42 -1.92 -10.54
N SER A 31 -6.18 -1.94 -10.03
CA SER A 31 -5.68 -2.95 -9.10
C SER A 31 -6.38 -2.88 -7.74
N LEU A 32 -6.53 -1.68 -7.18
CA LEU A 32 -7.10 -1.45 -5.85
C LEU A 32 -8.62 -1.46 -5.81
N GLN A 33 -9.30 -1.23 -6.94
CA GLN A 33 -10.76 -1.30 -7.05
C GLN A 33 -11.29 -2.72 -7.33
N GLY A 34 -10.41 -3.69 -7.59
CA GLY A 34 -10.80 -5.06 -7.89
C GLY A 34 -11.47 -5.75 -6.71
N GLU A 35 -12.79 -5.95 -6.74
CA GLU A 35 -13.60 -6.44 -5.62
C GLU A 35 -13.19 -7.83 -5.06
N LYS A 36 -12.53 -8.68 -5.85
CA LYS A 36 -12.23 -10.07 -5.45
C LYS A 36 -10.82 -10.28 -4.89
N ASP A 37 -9.86 -9.44 -5.26
CA ASP A 37 -8.44 -9.64 -4.93
C ASP A 37 -7.75 -8.36 -4.37
N ALA A 38 -8.49 -7.25 -4.22
CA ALA A 38 -7.97 -6.05 -3.59
C ALA A 38 -8.18 -6.09 -2.07
N TYR A 39 -7.11 -6.43 -1.36
CA TYR A 39 -7.07 -6.39 0.10
C TYR A 39 -6.29 -5.15 0.57
N TYR A 40 -6.44 -4.80 1.84
CA TYR A 40 -5.66 -3.71 2.43
C TYR A 40 -4.15 -3.93 2.31
N ALA A 41 -3.72 -5.19 2.25
CA ALA A 41 -2.33 -5.60 2.01
C ALA A 41 -1.77 -5.16 0.63
N CYS A 42 -2.63 -4.82 -0.33
CA CYS A 42 -2.21 -4.38 -1.67
C CYS A 42 -1.85 -2.89 -1.71
N LEU A 43 -2.35 -2.08 -0.77
CA LEU A 43 -2.23 -0.62 -0.80
C LEU A 43 -0.78 -0.14 -0.83
N LEU A 44 0.04 -0.52 0.16
CA LEU A 44 1.43 -0.08 0.25
C LEU A 44 2.29 -0.59 -0.92
N PRO A 45 2.26 -1.90 -1.28
CA PRO A 45 2.94 -2.38 -2.46
C PRO A 45 2.60 -1.60 -3.73
N GLU A 46 1.33 -1.26 -3.92
CA GLU A 46 0.85 -0.51 -5.08
C GLU A 46 1.38 0.93 -5.07
N LEU A 47 1.31 1.63 -3.93
CA LEU A 47 1.86 3.00 -3.80
C LEU A 47 3.37 3.05 -4.12
N TYR A 48 4.14 2.07 -3.63
CA TYR A 48 5.56 1.97 -3.92
C TYR A 48 5.84 1.58 -5.39
N ARG A 49 4.97 0.77 -6.01
CA ARG A 49 5.02 0.49 -7.45
C ARG A 49 4.82 1.76 -8.27
N ILE A 50 3.81 2.57 -7.94
CA ILE A 50 3.54 3.84 -8.62
C ILE A 50 4.77 4.75 -8.57
N GLN A 51 5.37 4.95 -7.39
CA GLN A 51 6.59 5.76 -7.26
C GLN A 51 7.75 5.23 -8.11
N HIS A 52 7.88 3.92 -8.25
CA HIS A 52 8.91 3.32 -9.11
C HIS A 52 8.63 3.57 -10.59
N VAL A 53 7.39 3.37 -11.04
CA VAL A 53 7.01 3.57 -12.45
C VAL A 53 7.09 5.04 -12.85
N ILE A 54 6.64 5.97 -11.99
CA ILE A 54 6.77 7.41 -12.24
C ILE A 54 8.24 7.81 -12.44
N LYS A 55 9.14 7.30 -11.59
CA LYS A 55 10.58 7.54 -11.76
C LYS A 55 11.09 7.03 -13.10
N SER A 56 10.59 5.89 -13.57
CA SER A 56 10.92 5.36 -14.89
C SER A 56 10.41 6.27 -16.02
N VAL A 57 9.14 6.72 -15.97
CA VAL A 57 8.57 7.66 -16.95
C VAL A 57 9.37 8.97 -16.99
N ARG A 58 9.83 9.46 -15.84
CA ARG A 58 10.69 10.66 -15.77
C ARG A 58 12.02 10.49 -16.51
N MET A 59 12.56 9.27 -16.62
CA MET A 59 13.80 9.00 -17.35
C MET A 59 13.61 9.05 -18.88
N GLU A 60 12.38 9.04 -19.39
CA GLU A 60 12.08 8.97 -20.83
C GLU A 60 12.16 10.33 -21.56
N ASN A 61 12.72 11.38 -20.94
CA ASN A 61 12.85 12.73 -21.51
C ASN A 61 11.52 13.31 -22.03
N LEU A 62 10.54 13.45 -21.14
CA LEU A 62 9.24 14.07 -21.43
C LEU A 62 9.41 15.50 -21.98
N LYS A 63 8.74 15.80 -23.10
CA LYS A 63 8.81 17.10 -23.77
C LYS A 63 7.70 18.05 -23.35
N TYR A 64 6.52 17.53 -23.01
CA TYR A 64 5.32 18.32 -22.74
C TYR A 64 4.75 18.09 -21.34
N CYS A 65 4.76 16.85 -20.84
CA CYS A 65 4.03 16.46 -19.62
C CYS A 65 4.88 16.37 -18.35
N SER A 66 6.09 16.94 -18.32
CA SER A 66 6.94 16.94 -17.11
C SER A 66 6.22 17.56 -15.90
N SER A 67 5.54 18.69 -16.09
CA SER A 67 4.81 19.38 -15.02
C SER A 67 3.62 18.58 -14.50
N LEU A 68 2.96 17.80 -15.36
CA LEU A 68 1.90 16.88 -14.94
C LEU A 68 2.47 15.81 -14.00
N LEU A 69 3.64 15.27 -14.32
CA LEU A 69 4.30 14.27 -13.49
C LEU A 69 4.71 14.85 -12.12
N ASP A 70 5.20 16.10 -12.08
CA ASP A 70 5.51 16.81 -10.83
C ASP A 70 4.27 16.96 -9.94
N VAL A 71 3.14 17.38 -10.53
CA VAL A 71 1.86 17.51 -9.80
C VAL A 71 1.38 16.15 -9.28
N ILE A 72 1.53 15.09 -10.07
CA ILE A 72 1.17 13.73 -9.66
C ILE A 72 2.00 13.29 -8.45
N GLU A 73 3.34 13.42 -8.51
CA GLU A 73 4.22 13.06 -7.40
C GLU A 73 3.90 13.85 -6.14
N GLU A 74 3.76 15.17 -6.26
CA GLU A 74 3.42 16.03 -5.12
C GLU A 74 2.10 15.61 -4.46
N ASN A 75 1.07 15.32 -5.26
CA ASN A 75 -0.23 14.93 -4.73
C ASN A 75 -0.22 13.51 -4.15
N LEU A 76 0.55 12.57 -4.72
CA LEU A 76 0.73 11.24 -4.15
C LEU A 76 1.42 11.33 -2.79
N ASP A 77 2.53 12.05 -2.71
CA ASP A 77 3.27 12.23 -1.46
C ASP A 77 2.42 12.94 -0.41
N LYS A 78 1.65 13.97 -0.80
CA LYS A 78 0.76 14.71 0.12
C LYS A 78 -0.37 13.84 0.65
N ARG A 79 -1.07 13.10 -0.22
CA ARG A 79 -2.24 12.30 0.17
C ARG A 79 -1.87 11.04 0.93
N PHE A 80 -0.76 10.40 0.56
CA PHE A 80 -0.33 9.13 1.11
C PHE A 80 0.91 9.24 1.99
N LYS A 81 1.25 10.44 2.47
CA LYS A 81 2.43 10.72 3.31
C LYS A 81 2.61 9.70 4.43
N LEU A 82 1.55 9.47 5.20
CA LEU A 82 1.53 8.55 6.34
C LEU A 82 1.97 7.12 5.95
N PHE A 83 1.53 6.65 4.78
CA PHE A 83 1.87 5.33 4.26
C PHE A 83 3.28 5.29 3.65
N LEU A 84 3.61 6.28 2.83
CA LEU A 84 4.90 6.36 2.14
C LEU A 84 6.06 6.58 3.12
N GLN A 85 5.85 7.33 4.20
CA GLN A 85 6.84 7.54 5.26
C GLN A 85 6.85 6.42 6.31
N LEU A 86 5.98 5.41 6.17
CA LEU A 86 5.82 4.30 7.11
C LEU A 86 5.71 4.81 8.55
N GLU A 87 4.82 5.78 8.77
CA GLU A 87 4.54 6.33 10.10
C GLU A 87 3.74 5.32 10.94
N SER A 88 3.84 5.42 12.26
CA SER A 88 3.19 4.49 13.19
C SER A 88 1.67 4.45 13.07
N ALA A 89 1.04 5.56 12.68
CA ALA A 89 -0.40 5.64 12.40
C ALA A 89 -0.83 4.77 11.19
N GLY A 90 0.12 4.37 10.33
CA GLY A 90 -0.09 3.46 9.20
C GLY A 90 0.29 2.01 9.46
N ASN A 91 0.61 1.64 10.71
CA ASN A 91 1.11 0.30 11.05
C ASN A 91 0.20 -0.83 10.56
N ASP A 92 -1.12 -0.65 10.60
CA ASP A 92 -2.06 -1.66 10.13
C ASP A 92 -1.86 -1.97 8.63
N ALA A 93 -1.63 -0.96 7.79
CA ALA A 93 -1.34 -1.16 6.37
C ALA A 93 -0.01 -1.90 6.20
N ILE A 94 1.00 -1.52 6.99
CA ILE A 94 2.34 -2.13 6.94
C ILE A 94 2.21 -3.62 7.28
N LEU A 95 1.59 -3.93 8.41
CA LEU A 95 1.38 -5.29 8.92
C LEU A 95 0.57 -6.13 7.93
N ALA A 96 -0.52 -5.59 7.38
CA ALA A 96 -1.33 -6.26 6.36
C ALA A 96 -0.46 -6.61 5.14
N SER A 97 0.29 -5.64 4.64
CA SER A 97 1.10 -5.78 3.42
C SER A 97 2.24 -6.79 3.57
N VAL A 98 2.94 -6.78 4.72
CA VAL A 98 4.06 -7.72 4.94
C VAL A 98 3.62 -9.13 5.32
N SER A 99 2.41 -9.27 5.86
CA SER A 99 1.84 -10.59 6.18
C SER A 99 1.33 -11.31 4.93
N HIS A 100 1.16 -10.60 3.81
CA HIS A 100 0.70 -11.18 2.56
C HIS A 100 1.83 -11.93 1.82
N PHE A 101 1.55 -13.17 1.41
CA PHE A 101 2.54 -14.11 0.86
C PHE A 101 3.20 -13.62 -0.44
N MET A 102 2.52 -12.83 -1.26
CA MET A 102 3.07 -12.28 -2.51
C MET A 102 4.06 -11.15 -2.28
N PHE A 103 3.81 -10.31 -1.28
CA PHE A 103 4.49 -9.03 -1.09
C PHE A 103 5.65 -9.15 -0.10
N LYS A 104 5.40 -9.72 1.09
CA LYS A 104 6.38 -9.86 2.18
C LYS A 104 7.17 -8.54 2.37
N LEU A 105 8.50 -8.59 2.28
CA LEU A 105 9.39 -7.42 2.37
C LEU A 105 9.89 -6.92 0.99
N LYS A 106 9.33 -7.39 -0.13
CA LYS A 106 9.83 -7.03 -1.47
C LYS A 106 9.63 -5.54 -1.80
N TRP A 107 8.49 -4.98 -1.41
CA TRP A 107 8.13 -3.59 -1.66
C TRP A 107 8.78 -2.60 -0.67
N VAL A 108 9.27 -3.09 0.47
CA VAL A 108 9.81 -2.23 1.54
C VAL A 108 11.19 -1.69 1.15
N PRO A 109 11.44 -0.36 1.25
CA PRO A 109 12.75 0.22 1.03
C PRO A 109 13.83 -0.43 1.90
N LYS A 110 15.03 -0.67 1.34
CA LYS A 110 16.13 -1.32 2.06
C LYS A 110 16.40 -0.69 3.43
N ALA A 111 16.40 0.64 3.51
CA ALA A 111 16.63 1.40 4.75
C ALA A 111 15.54 1.21 5.83
N ARG A 112 14.33 0.78 5.45
CA ARG A 112 13.19 0.61 6.36
C ARG A 112 12.88 -0.85 6.68
N LYS A 113 13.57 -1.82 6.05
CA LYS A 113 13.30 -3.25 6.26
C LYS A 113 13.42 -3.66 7.72
N GLU A 114 14.43 -3.18 8.43
CA GLU A 114 14.65 -3.58 9.82
C GLU A 114 13.56 -3.07 10.75
N TYR A 115 13.16 -1.81 10.59
CA TYR A 115 12.00 -1.24 11.29
C TYR A 115 10.73 -2.08 11.09
N VAL A 116 10.45 -2.48 9.86
CA VAL A 116 9.25 -3.27 9.54
C VAL A 116 9.32 -4.68 10.16
N LYS A 117 10.50 -5.31 10.21
CA LYS A 117 10.67 -6.59 10.91
C LYS A 117 10.43 -6.45 12.41
N GLU A 118 11.01 -5.43 13.04
CA GLU A 118 10.82 -5.13 14.47
C GLU A 118 9.34 -4.93 14.79
N LEU A 119 8.61 -4.19 13.95
CA LEU A 119 7.17 -3.98 14.08
C LEU A 119 6.40 -5.31 14.06
N VAL A 120 6.69 -6.19 13.10
CA VAL A 120 6.05 -7.52 13.01
C VAL A 120 6.35 -8.36 14.24
N LEU A 121 7.59 -8.37 14.72
CA LEU A 121 7.99 -9.11 15.93
C LEU A 121 7.28 -8.58 17.16
N PHE A 122 7.18 -7.25 17.31
CA PHE A 122 6.50 -6.60 18.41
C PHE A 122 5.02 -7.00 18.47
N GLU A 123 4.30 -6.89 17.36
CA GLU A 123 2.87 -7.24 17.30
C GLU A 123 2.64 -8.75 17.48
N THR A 124 3.49 -9.60 16.91
CA THR A 124 3.40 -11.06 17.12
C THR A 124 3.55 -11.42 18.61
N ARG A 125 4.51 -10.80 19.31
CA ARG A 125 4.70 -11.00 20.76
C ARG A 125 3.51 -10.50 21.58
N LYS A 126 2.86 -9.43 21.14
CA LYS A 126 1.66 -8.88 21.78
C LYS A 126 0.47 -9.83 21.62
N ILE A 127 0.26 -10.37 20.43
CA ILE A 127 -0.78 -11.38 20.16
C ILE A 127 -0.56 -12.60 21.07
N ASN A 128 0.64 -13.19 21.05
CA ASN A 128 0.97 -14.35 21.89
C ASN A 128 0.73 -14.11 23.39
N ARG A 129 1.02 -12.90 23.91
CA ARG A 129 0.74 -12.56 25.31
C ARG A 129 -0.76 -12.48 25.60
N SER A 130 -1.53 -11.86 24.70
CA SER A 130 -2.98 -11.74 24.87
C SER A 130 -3.70 -13.10 24.80
N GLU A 131 -3.22 -14.02 23.95
CA GLU A 131 -3.73 -15.39 23.89
C GLU A 131 -3.46 -16.17 25.18
N LYS A 132 -2.25 -16.06 25.74
CA LYS A 132 -1.91 -16.68 27.02
C LYS A 132 -2.82 -16.20 28.15
N GLN A 133 -3.00 -14.88 28.28
CA GLN A 133 -3.87 -14.30 29.30
C GLN A 133 -5.33 -14.75 29.17
N LYS A 134 -5.85 -14.87 27.93
CA LYS A 134 -7.20 -15.40 27.69
C LYS A 134 -7.31 -16.87 28.11
N SER A 135 -6.31 -17.69 27.79
CA SER A 135 -6.31 -19.11 28.17
C SER A 135 -6.26 -19.31 29.69
N GLU A 136 -5.47 -18.49 30.40
CA GLU A 136 -5.38 -18.50 31.87
C GLU A 136 -6.70 -18.05 32.51
N ALA A 137 -7.36 -17.02 31.97
CA ALA A 137 -8.65 -16.57 32.44
C ALA A 137 -9.75 -17.63 32.28
N LEU A 138 -9.79 -18.33 31.14
CA LEU A 138 -10.76 -19.41 30.89
C LEU A 138 -10.58 -20.59 31.86
N ASN A 139 -9.33 -21.00 32.10
CA ASN A 139 -9.03 -22.08 33.05
C ASN A 139 -9.49 -21.72 34.48
N ASN A 140 -9.25 -20.48 34.91
CA ASN A 140 -9.67 -20.02 36.23
C ASN A 140 -11.21 -20.02 36.38
N VAL A 141 -11.95 -19.64 35.34
CA VAL A 141 -13.42 -19.67 35.34
C VAL A 141 -13.95 -21.11 35.39
N GLU A 142 -13.36 -22.05 34.64
CA GLU A 142 -13.74 -23.47 34.70
C GLU A 142 -13.49 -24.08 36.09
N ASP A 143 -12.37 -23.74 36.72
CA ASP A 143 -12.04 -24.23 38.07
C ASP A 143 -13.01 -23.68 39.13
N ASP A 144 -13.44 -22.44 39.00
CA ASP A 144 -14.44 -21.84 39.88
C ASP A 144 -15.84 -22.44 39.69
N ILE A 145 -16.22 -22.79 38.46
CA ILE A 145 -17.47 -23.52 38.18
C ILE A 145 -17.41 -24.92 38.81
N LYS A 146 -16.31 -25.66 38.63
CA LYS A 146 -16.14 -27.01 39.20
C LYS A 146 -16.20 -27.01 40.73
N LYS A 147 -15.69 -25.96 41.39
CA LYS A 147 -15.77 -25.80 42.86
C LYS A 147 -17.20 -25.54 43.36
N LYS A 148 -18.02 -24.82 42.59
CA LYS A 148 -19.42 -24.53 42.95
C LYS A 148 -20.36 -25.73 42.79
N VAL A 149 -20.09 -26.60 41.81
CA VAL A 149 -20.92 -27.80 41.55
C VAL A 149 -20.67 -28.95 42.55
N LYS A 150 -19.55 -28.91 43.30
CA LYS A 150 -19.20 -29.90 44.32
C LYS A 150 -19.71 -29.57 45.74
N ARG A 151 -20.53 -28.52 45.90
CA ARG A 151 -21.24 -28.18 47.15
C ARG A 151 -22.73 -28.42 46.96
#